data_AF-A0A852N900-F1
#
_entry.id   AF-A0A852N900-F1
#
_cell.length_a   1.000
_cell.length_b   1.000
_cell.length_c   1.000
_cell.angle_alpha   90.00
_cell.angle_beta   90.00
_cell.angle_gamma   90.00
#
_symmetry.space_group_name_H-M   'P 1'
#
loop_
_entity.id
_entity.type
_entity.pdbx_description
1 polymer ?
#
loop_
_entity_poly.entity_id
_entity_poly.type
_entity_poly.pdbx_seq_one_letter_code
_entity_poly.pdbx_strand_id
1 'polypeptide(L)' 'SLRYLDVAVSEPGPGVPQFMSMGYLDGIPFMRYDSERGRVEPQTPWMAAGAEPGYWDTQTQIAE' A
#
# COMPACT_ATOMS: atom_id res chain seq x y z
N SER A 1 14.10 0.88 10.40
CA SER A 1 14.19 0.03 9.20
C SER A 1 12.95 0.19 8.36
N LEU A 2 13.12 0.35 7.05
CA LEU A 2 12.03 0.35 6.07
C LEU A 2 11.91 -1.03 5.44
N ARG A 3 10.69 -1.56 5.29
CA ARG A 3 10.42 -2.85 4.66
C ARG A 3 9.16 -2.77 3.80
N TYR A 4 9.19 -3.46 2.67
CA TYR A 4 8.04 -3.66 1.81
C TYR A 4 7.76 -5.15 1.70
N LEU A 5 6.48 -5.51 1.65
CA LEU A 5 6.00 -6.86 1.42
C LEU A 5 4.99 -6.82 0.28
N ASP A 6 5.35 -7.49 -0.81
CA ASP A 6 4.52 -7.62 -2.00
C ASP A 6 3.99 -9.05 -2.09
N VAL A 7 2.70 -9.17 -2.38
CA VAL A 7 2.00 -10.44 -2.51
C VAL A 7 1.25 -10.45 -3.83
N ALA A 8 1.56 -11.43 -4.68
CA ALA A 8 0.84 -11.70 -5.91
C ALA A 8 0.19 -13.08 -5.84
N VAL A 9 -1.08 -13.18 -6.21
CA VAL A 9 -1.86 -14.41 -6.22
C VAL A 9 -2.29 -14.69 -7.66
N SER A 10 -1.89 -15.84 -8.22
CA SER A 10 -2.19 -16.17 -9.62
C SER A 10 -3.66 -16.49 -9.86
N GLU A 11 -4.31 -17.16 -8.90
CA GLU A 11 -5.72 -17.56 -8.96
C GLU A 11 -6.44 -17.11 -7.69
N PRO A 12 -6.83 -15.82 -7.59
CA PRO A 12 -7.48 -15.29 -6.40
C PRO A 12 -8.87 -15.90 -6.19
N GLY A 13 -9.16 -16.29 -4.95
CA GLY A 13 -10.51 -16.64 -4.53
C GLY A 13 -11.39 -15.38 -4.37
N PRO A 14 -12.71 -15.54 -4.13
CA PRO A 14 -13.60 -14.41 -3.91
C PRO A 14 -13.12 -13.51 -2.77
N GLY A 15 -12.95 -12.21 -3.05
CA GLY A 15 -12.51 -11.19 -2.08
C GLY A 15 -11.01 -11.22 -1.73
N VAL A 16 -10.20 -11.95 -2.48
CA VAL A 16 -8.74 -11.90 -2.36
C VAL A 16 -8.19 -11.04 -3.50
N PRO A 17 -7.52 -9.91 -3.23
CA PRO A 17 -6.88 -9.13 -4.28
C PRO A 17 -5.79 -9.93 -4.99
N GLN A 18 -5.70 -9.76 -6.32
CA GLN A 18 -4.65 -10.39 -7.13
C GLN A 18 -3.25 -9.89 -6.76
N PHE A 19 -3.14 -8.61 -6.39
CA PHE A 19 -1.89 -8.01 -5.92
C PHE A 19 -2.12 -7.14 -4.69
N MET A 20 -1.18 -7.18 -3.75
CA MET A 20 -1.14 -6.34 -2.56
C MET A 20 0.30 -5.91 -2.27
N SER A 21 0.47 -4.69 -1.78
CA SER A 21 1.75 -4.19 -1.26
C SER A 21 1.54 -3.55 0.11
N MET A 22 2.41 -3.85 1.07
CA MET A 22 2.42 -3.19 2.38
C MET A 22 3.80 -2.63 2.71
N GLY A 23 3.83 -1.38 3.18
CA GLY A 23 5.04 -0.73 3.67
C GLY A 23 5.07 -0.66 5.19
N TYR A 24 6.22 -0.95 5.79
CA TYR A 24 6.48 -0.87 7.22
C TYR A 24 7.68 0.03 7.53
N LEU A 25 7.49 0.99 8.44
CA LEU A 25 8.56 1.79 9.02
C LEU A 25 8.75 1.37 10.48
N ASP A 26 9.92 0.82 10.80
CA ASP A 26 10.24 0.28 12.13
C ASP A 26 9.22 -0.76 12.64
N GLY A 27 8.67 -1.55 11.72
CA GLY A 27 7.67 -2.58 12.01
C GLY A 27 6.23 -2.06 12.11
N ILE A 28 6.02 -0.74 11.97
CA ILE A 28 4.70 -0.12 11.97
C ILE A 28 4.21 -0.01 10.51
N PRO A 29 3.04 -0.56 10.15
CA PRO A 29 2.50 -0.41 8.80
C PRO A 29 2.20 1.07 8.53
N PHE A 30 2.69 1.59 7.42
CA PHE A 30 2.54 3.01 7.07
C PHE A 30 1.75 3.20 5.77
N MET A 31 1.74 2.20 4.88
CA MET A 31 0.95 2.21 3.65
C MET A 31 0.42 0.81 3.31
N ARG A 32 -0.69 0.76 2.56
CA ARG A 32 -1.24 -0.44 1.94
C ARG A 32 -1.75 -0.13 0.55
N TYR A 33 -1.49 -1.02 -0.40
CA TYR A 33 -2.13 -1.09 -1.71
C TYR A 33 -2.81 -2.45 -1.85
N ASP A 34 -3.98 -2.48 -2.49
CA ASP A 34 -4.55 -3.70 -3.03
C ASP A 34 -5.19 -3.43 -4.41
N SER A 35 -5.08 -4.41 -5.29
CA SER A 35 -5.53 -4.30 -6.69
C SER A 35 -7.04 -4.20 -6.86
N GLU A 36 -7.83 -4.48 -5.80
CA GLU A 36 -9.28 -4.27 -5.83
C GLU A 36 -9.63 -2.79 -5.66
N ARG A 37 -8.89 -2.06 -4.82
CA ARG A 37 -9.08 -0.62 -4.60
C ARG A 37 -8.32 0.25 -5.59
N GLY A 38 -7.18 -0.23 -6.09
CA GLY A 38 -6.36 0.51 -7.06
C GLY A 38 -5.82 1.83 -6.51
N ARG A 39 -5.50 1.89 -5.21
CA ARG A 39 -4.86 3.06 -4.61
C ARG A 39 -4.05 2.71 -3.37
N VAL A 40 -3.00 3.49 -3.13
CA VAL A 40 -2.25 3.42 -1.88
C VAL A 40 -2.99 4.19 -0.79
N GLU A 41 -3.22 3.55 0.34
CA GLU A 41 -3.86 4.12 1.52
C GLU A 41 -2.85 4.26 2.68
N PRO A 42 -2.76 5.43 3.34
CA PRO A 42 -1.98 5.58 4.56
C PRO A 42 -2.58 4.76 5.69
N GLN A 43 -1.73 3.99 6.38
CA GLN A 43 -2.17 3.11 7.47
C GLN A 43 -2.05 3.76 8.86
N THR A 44 -1.48 4.96 8.95
CA THR A 44 -1.30 5.71 10.21
C THR A 44 -1.66 7.19 10.05
N PRO A 45 -2.16 7.85 11.12
CA PRO A 45 -2.52 9.26 11.05
C PRO A 45 -1.36 10.19 10.71
N TRP A 46 -0.15 9.87 11.18
CA TRP A 46 1.04 10.69 10.92
C TRP A 46 1.49 10.60 9.46
N MET A 47 1.33 9.45 8.80
CA MET A 47 1.55 9.35 7.36
C MET A 47 0.46 10.05 6.56
N ALA A 48 -0.81 9.97 6.99
CA ALA A 48 -1.91 10.64 6.32
C ALA A 48 -1.77 12.17 6.36
N ALA A 49 -1.32 12.72 7.50
CA ALA A 49 -1.19 14.16 7.71
C ALA A 49 0.16 14.75 7.28
N GLY A 50 1.24 13.95 7.29
CA GLY A 50 2.61 14.43 7.09
C GLY A 50 3.15 14.27 5.67
N ALA A 51 2.41 13.62 4.77
CA ALA A 51 2.84 13.45 3.38
C ALA A 51 2.64 14.75 2.58
N GLU A 52 3.61 15.08 1.72
CA GLU A 52 3.49 16.19 0.77
C GLU A 52 2.31 15.98 -0.19
N PRO A 53 1.65 17.05 -0.66
CA PRO A 53 0.59 16.95 -1.66
C PRO A 53 1.04 16.15 -2.90
N GLY A 54 0.23 15.18 -3.33
CA GLY A 54 0.52 14.32 -4.48
C GLY A 54 1.47 13.14 -4.19
N TYR A 55 1.98 13.01 -2.97
CA TYR A 55 2.80 11.85 -2.58
C TYR A 55 2.03 10.53 -2.77
N TRP A 56 0.81 10.43 -2.25
CA TRP A 56 -0.01 9.21 -2.34
C TRP A 56 -0.46 8.88 -3.75
N ASP A 57 -0.69 9.88 -4.59
CA ASP A 57 -1.00 9.69 -6.01
C ASP A 57 0.21 9.09 -6.74
N THR A 58 1.41 9.60 -6.44
CA THR A 58 2.67 9.06 -6.98
C THR A 58 2.91 7.64 -6.49
N GLN A 59 2.69 7.36 -5.20
CA GLN A 59 2.83 6.01 -4.67
C GLN A 59 1.81 5.04 -5.29
N THR A 60 0.60 5.50 -5.59
CA THR A 60 -0.41 4.70 -6.30
C THR A 60 0.08 4.30 -7.68
N GLN A 61 0.58 5.24 -8.48
CA GLN A 61 1.13 4.95 -9.81
C GLN A 61 2.32 3.98 -9.82
N ILE A 62 3.08 3.92 -8.71
CA ILE A 62 4.21 2.99 -8.56
C ILE A 62 3.72 1.58 -8.19
N ALA A 63 2.60 1.47 -7.48
CA ALA A 63 2.05 0.21 -6.98
C ALA A 63 1.03 -0.46 -7.92
N GLU A 64 0.44 0.30 -8.84
CA GLU A 64 -0.36 -0.20 -9.97
C GLU A 64 0.46 -1.00 -10.98
#